data_AF-A0A354X7U6-F1
#
_entry.id   AF-A0A354X7U6-F1
#
_cell.length_a   1.000
_cell.length_b   1.000
_cell.length_c   1.000
_cell.angle_alpha   90.00
_cell.angle_beta   90.00
_cell.angle_gamma   90.00
#
_symmetry.space_group_name_H-M   'P 1'
#
loop_
_entity.id
_entity.type
_entity.pdbx_description
1 polymer ?
#
loop_
_entity_poly.entity_id
_entity_poly.type
_entity_poly.pdbx_seq_one_letter_code
_entity_poly.pdbx_strand_id
1 'polypeptide(L)'
;SEWGHDFRPEYRRIRPIIKEIGLRPVIALTATATPKVQHDIQKTLGMLDAEVFKSSFNRPNLYYEVRRKTETIDREIIKYILSQGDKSGIVYCLSRKKVDDFSQILQANNILALPYHAGMDAATRSANQDAFLM
;
A
#
# COMPACT_ATOMS: atom_id res chain seq x y z
N SER A 1 -16.69 -10.81 3.87
CA SER A 1 -15.36 -10.61 4.41
C SER A 1 -14.99 -11.91 5.07
N GLU A 2 -13.99 -12.55 4.49
CA GLU A 2 -13.01 -13.39 5.16
C GLU A 2 -11.72 -12.69 4.75
N TRP A 3 -11.40 -11.57 5.42
CA TRP A 3 -10.12 -10.84 5.35
C TRP A 3 -9.76 -9.96 4.12
N GLY A 4 -10.72 -9.19 3.59
CA GLY A 4 -10.44 -8.10 2.62
C GLY A 4 -10.24 -8.53 1.16
N HIS A 5 -9.82 -7.60 0.30
CA HIS A 5 -9.64 -7.84 -1.14
C HIS A 5 -8.45 -8.78 -1.45
N ASP A 6 -7.51 -8.93 -0.52
CA ASP A 6 -6.27 -9.71 -0.67
C ASP A 6 -6.24 -10.95 0.24
N PHE A 7 -7.39 -11.55 0.55
CA PHE A 7 -7.41 -12.72 1.42
C PHE A 7 -6.64 -13.89 0.81
N ARG A 8 -5.72 -14.45 1.61
CA ARG A 8 -5.01 -15.69 1.29
C ARG A 8 -5.66 -16.87 2.03
N PRO A 9 -6.22 -17.88 1.33
CA PRO A 9 -6.88 -19.03 1.97
C PRO A 9 -6.03 -19.74 3.04
N GLU A 10 -4.70 -19.67 2.91
CA GLU A 10 -3.72 -20.22 3.83
C GLU A 10 -3.84 -19.66 5.24
N TYR A 11 -4.34 -18.42 5.43
CA TYR A 11 -4.57 -17.85 6.76
C TYR A 11 -5.54 -18.69 7.61
N ARG A 12 -6.43 -19.47 7.00
CA ARG A 12 -7.35 -20.38 7.74
C ARG A 12 -6.60 -21.49 8.48
N ARG A 13 -5.37 -21.84 8.05
CA ARG A 13 -4.56 -22.87 8.68
C ARG A 13 -3.87 -22.42 9.97
N ILE A 14 -3.82 -21.10 10.23
CA ILE A 14 -3.13 -20.57 11.41
C ILE A 14 -3.75 -21.11 12.70
N ARG A 15 -5.09 -21.16 12.80
CA ARG A 15 -5.75 -21.65 14.01
C ARG A 15 -5.44 -23.12 14.33
N PRO A 16 -5.53 -24.08 13.37
CA PRO A 16 -5.03 -25.43 13.58
C PRO A 16 -3.57 -25.48 14.03
N ILE A 17 -2.68 -24.71 13.40
CA ILE A 17 -1.25 -24.68 13.75
C ILE A 17 -1.03 -24.20 15.19
N ILE A 18 -1.74 -23.15 15.63
CA ILE A 18 -1.68 -22.68 17.02
C ILE A 18 -2.07 -23.80 17.99
N LYS A 19 -3.09 -24.62 17.66
CA LYS A 19 -3.49 -25.75 18.52
C LYS A 19 -2.43 -26.84 18.58
N GLU A 20 -1.75 -27.13 17.48
CA GLU A 20 -0.68 -28.14 17.41
C GLU A 20 0.57 -27.73 18.22
N ILE A 21 0.92 -26.44 18.24
CA ILE A 21 2.05 -25.89 19.01
C ILE A 21 1.73 -25.82 20.52
N GLY A 22 0.45 -25.92 20.89
CA GLY A 22 -0.06 -25.86 22.26
C GLY A 22 -0.59 -24.47 22.64
N LEU A 23 -1.33 -24.41 23.76
CA LEU A 23 -1.95 -23.17 24.24
C LEU A 23 -0.89 -22.15 24.65
N ARG A 24 -0.70 -21.10 23.85
CA ARG A 24 0.23 -20.00 24.07
C ARG A 24 -0.46 -18.65 23.81
N PRO A 25 0.01 -17.53 24.39
CA PRO A 25 -0.49 -16.21 24.04
C PRO A 25 -0.31 -15.92 22.54
N VAL A 26 -1.33 -15.35 21.91
CA VAL A 26 -1.34 -15.03 20.47
C VAL A 26 -1.63 -13.54 20.29
N ILE A 27 -0.86 -12.88 19.42
CA ILE A 27 -1.10 -11.51 18.99
C ILE A 27 -1.37 -11.49 17.48
N ALA A 28 -2.37 -10.72 17.07
CA ALA A 28 -2.68 -10.44 15.66
C ALA A 28 -2.51 -8.95 15.40
N LEU A 29 -1.70 -8.59 14.41
CA LEU A 29 -1.33 -7.21 14.11
C LEU A 29 -1.75 -6.85 12.68
N THR A 30 -2.36 -5.67 12.52
CA THR A 30 -2.72 -5.11 11.20
C THR A 30 -2.76 -3.59 11.29
N ALA A 31 -2.36 -2.91 10.21
CA ALA A 31 -2.49 -1.46 10.09
C ALA A 31 -3.87 -1.03 9.56
N THR A 32 -4.54 -1.91 8.80
CA THR A 32 -5.80 -1.60 8.10
C THR A 32 -6.82 -2.71 8.34
N ALA A 33 -7.76 -2.48 9.25
CA ALA A 33 -8.90 -3.37 9.46
C ALA A 33 -10.15 -2.55 9.78
N THR A 34 -11.18 -2.71 8.95
CA THR A 34 -12.53 -2.22 9.29
C THR A 34 -13.08 -3.05 10.47
N PRO A 35 -14.08 -2.56 11.21
CA PRO A 35 -14.69 -3.34 12.30
C PRO A 35 -15.14 -4.75 11.88
N LYS A 36 -15.64 -4.88 10.65
CA LYS A 36 -16.03 -6.17 10.05
C LYS A 36 -14.82 -7.09 9.85
N VAL A 37 -13.74 -6.57 9.25
CA VAL A 37 -12.50 -7.35 9.05
C VAL A 37 -11.94 -7.78 10.41
N GLN A 38 -11.83 -6.86 11.37
CA GLN A 38 -11.36 -7.15 12.73
C GLN A 38 -12.15 -8.30 13.39
N HIS A 39 -13.48 -8.28 13.30
CA HIS A 39 -14.30 -9.36 13.84
C HIS A 39 -14.03 -10.70 13.16
N ASP A 40 -13.85 -10.70 11.83
CA ASP A 40 -13.48 -11.92 11.09
C ASP A 40 -12.09 -12.43 11.49
N ILE A 41 -11.14 -11.53 11.80
CA ILE A 41 -9.83 -11.90 12.36
C ILE A 41 -10.02 -12.70 13.65
N GLN A 42 -10.77 -12.12 14.57
CA GLN A 42 -10.98 -12.69 15.89
C GLN A 42 -11.67 -14.05 15.79
N LYS A 43 -12.69 -14.18 14.93
CA LYS A 43 -13.39 -15.44 14.70
C LYS A 43 -12.49 -16.51 14.07
N THR A 44 -11.71 -16.14 13.05
CA THR A 44 -10.85 -17.08 12.30
C THR A 44 -9.74 -17.63 13.19
N LEU A 45 -9.12 -16.78 14.01
CA LEU A 45 -8.04 -17.17 14.91
C LEU A 45 -8.54 -17.77 16.23
N GLY A 46 -9.84 -17.64 16.55
CA GLY A 46 -10.41 -18.15 17.80
C GLY A 46 -10.07 -17.27 19.01
N MET A 47 -10.07 -15.95 18.83
CA MET A 47 -9.69 -14.93 19.82
C MET A 47 -10.81 -13.89 20.02
N LEU A 48 -12.06 -14.35 20.07
CA LEU A 48 -13.23 -13.47 20.30
C LEU A 48 -13.15 -12.71 21.63
N ASP A 49 -12.52 -13.32 22.64
CA ASP A 49 -12.35 -12.75 23.98
C ASP A 49 -11.04 -11.95 24.15
N ALA A 50 -10.27 -11.76 23.06
CA ALA A 50 -9.00 -11.03 23.14
C ALA A 50 -9.21 -9.51 23.27
N GLU A 51 -8.29 -8.86 24.00
CA GLU A 51 -8.22 -7.41 24.07
C GLU A 51 -7.92 -6.81 22.70
N VAL A 52 -8.67 -5.76 22.34
CA VAL A 52 -8.54 -5.07 21.06
C VAL A 52 -7.97 -3.68 21.27
N PHE A 53 -6.74 -3.49 20.81
CA PHE A 53 -6.08 -2.19 20.79
C PHE A 53 -6.28 -1.51 19.44
N LYS A 54 -6.89 -0.32 19.45
CA LYS A 54 -7.10 0.49 18.23
C LYS A 54 -6.46 1.84 18.39
N SER A 55 -5.55 2.16 17.47
CA SER A 55 -5.06 3.52 17.30
C SER A 55 -5.90 4.27 16.27
N SER A 56 -5.90 5.60 16.35
CA SER A 56 -6.57 6.42 15.34
C SER A 56 -5.92 6.24 13.97
N PHE A 57 -6.75 6.18 12.92
CA PHE A 57 -6.28 6.22 11.54
C PHE A 57 -5.89 7.64 11.10
N ASN A 58 -6.27 8.66 11.89
CA ASN A 58 -6.06 10.05 11.54
C ASN A 58 -4.56 10.38 11.47
N ARG A 59 -4.16 11.03 10.38
CA ARG A 59 -2.82 11.57 10.17
C ARG A 59 -2.98 13.08 10.00
N PRO A 60 -2.92 13.88 11.07
CA PRO A 60 -3.22 15.32 11.00
C PRO A 60 -2.24 16.10 10.12
N ASN A 61 -1.10 15.49 9.78
CA ASN A 61 -0.10 16.03 8.88
C ASN A 61 -0.40 15.77 7.38
N LEU A 62 -1.48 15.06 7.05
CA LEU A 62 -1.88 14.79 5.66
C LEU A 62 -2.98 15.76 5.20
N TYR A 63 -2.73 16.37 4.04
CA TYR A 63 -3.72 17.16 3.32
C TYR A 63 -4.34 16.31 2.20
N TYR A 64 -5.67 16.29 2.12
CA TYR A 64 -6.42 15.55 1.11
C TYR A 64 -7.04 16.53 0.11
N GLU A 65 -6.78 16.29 -1.17
CA GLU A 65 -7.35 17.07 -2.28
C GLU A 65 -7.91 16.15 -3.35
N VAL A 66 -9.03 16.54 -3.95
CA VAL A 66 -9.62 15.84 -5.10
C VAL A 66 -9.77 16.83 -6.24
N ARG A 67 -9.19 16.49 -7.39
CA ARG A 67 -9.31 17.26 -8.64
C ARG A 67 -10.01 16.41 -9.69
N ARG A 68 -10.83 17.06 -10.54
CA ARG A 68 -11.47 16.39 -11.67
C ARG A 68 -10.41 16.06 -12.73
N LYS A 69 -10.43 14.83 -13.24
CA LYS A 69 -9.55 14.42 -14.35
C LYS A 69 -9.97 15.12 -15.64
N THR A 70 -9.02 15.72 -16.34
CA THR A 70 -9.19 16.39 -17.64
C THR A 70 -8.40 15.65 -18.73
N GLU A 71 -8.60 16.04 -20.00
CA GLU A 71 -7.80 15.53 -21.13
C GLU A 71 -6.31 15.92 -21.01
N THR A 72 -5.99 16.97 -20.26
CA THR A 72 -4.63 17.50 -20.05
C THR A 72 -4.00 17.05 -18.74
N ILE A 73 -4.50 15.97 -18.13
CA ILE A 73 -4.12 15.54 -16.79
C ILE A 73 -2.61 15.30 -16.63
N ASP A 74 -1.95 14.71 -17.63
CA ASP A 74 -0.51 14.42 -17.57
C ASP A 74 0.29 15.73 -17.44
N ARG A 75 -0.11 16.80 -18.15
CA ARG A 75 0.49 18.14 -18.05
C ARG A 75 0.19 18.80 -16.70
N GLU A 76 -1.01 18.63 -16.17
CA GLU A 76 -1.38 19.16 -14.85
C GLU A 76 -0.56 18.49 -13.73
N ILE A 77 -0.33 17.18 -13.81
CA ILE A 77 0.50 16.44 -12.87
C ILE A 77 1.95 16.92 -12.95
N ILE A 78 2.53 17.05 -14.15
CA ILE A 78 3.89 17.58 -14.33
C ILE A 78 4.03 18.97 -13.71
N LYS A 79 3.08 19.88 -14.00
CA LYS A 79 3.07 21.22 -13.43
C LYS A 79 2.99 21.19 -11.90
N TYR A 80 2.18 20.29 -11.34
CA TYR A 80 2.07 20.12 -9.89
C TYR A 80 3.37 19.61 -9.27
N ILE A 81 4.02 18.61 -9.88
CA ILE A 81 5.30 18.05 -9.39
C ILE A 81 6.37 19.15 -9.42
N LEU A 82 6.52 19.87 -10.53
CA LEU A 82 7.49 20.96 -10.65
C LEU A 82 7.23 22.09 -9.64
N SER A 83 5.97 22.35 -9.25
CA SER A 83 5.66 23.34 -8.21
C SER A 83 5.99 22.87 -6.78
N GLN A 84 6.36 21.61 -6.58
CA GLN A 84 6.78 21.11 -5.26
C GLN A 84 8.26 21.38 -4.94
N GLY A 85 9.08 21.76 -5.92
CA GLY A 85 10.53 21.85 -5.76
C GLY A 85 11.16 20.48 -5.51
N ASP A 86 12.11 20.39 -4.58
CA ASP A 86 12.90 19.18 -4.31
C ASP A 86 12.21 18.17 -3.37
N LYS A 87 10.87 18.17 -3.31
CA LYS A 87 10.12 17.21 -2.47
C LYS A 87 9.99 15.86 -3.16
N SER A 88 10.08 14.79 -2.39
CA SER A 88 9.77 13.42 -2.83
C SER A 88 8.27 13.19 -3.01
N GLY A 89 7.87 12.37 -3.97
CA GLY A 89 6.47 11.99 -4.18
C GLY A 89 6.30 10.62 -4.84
N ILE A 90 5.11 10.04 -4.70
CA ILE A 90 4.72 8.76 -5.33
C ILE A 90 3.53 9.01 -6.24
N VAL A 91 3.58 8.53 -7.48
CA VAL A 91 2.45 8.55 -8.41
C VAL A 91 1.97 7.12 -8.65
N TYR A 92 0.74 6.83 -8.24
CA TYR A 92 0.10 5.54 -8.54
C TYR A 92 -0.59 5.58 -9.90
N CYS A 93 -0.35 4.56 -10.73
CA CYS A 93 -1.01 4.37 -12.01
C CYS A 93 -1.79 3.05 -12.03
N LEU A 94 -2.83 2.98 -12.88
CA LEU A 94 -3.73 1.82 -12.94
C LEU A 94 -3.09 0.57 -13.59
N SER A 95 -2.11 0.74 -14.48
CA SER A 95 -1.49 -0.37 -15.21
C SER A 95 0.02 -0.24 -15.27
N ARG A 96 0.72 -1.37 -15.42
CA ARG A 96 2.18 -1.43 -15.58
C ARG A 96 2.65 -0.58 -16.75
N LYS A 97 1.99 -0.74 -17.91
CA LYS A 97 2.25 0.07 -19.10
C LYS A 97 2.14 1.58 -18.82
N LYS A 98 1.13 2.04 -18.08
CA LYS A 98 1.00 3.47 -17.76
C LYS A 98 2.10 3.95 -16.80
N VAL A 99 2.59 3.09 -15.89
CA VAL A 99 3.77 3.41 -15.06
C VAL A 99 4.98 3.63 -15.94
N ASP A 100 5.27 2.72 -16.87
CA ASP A 100 6.41 2.83 -17.79
C ASP A 100 6.30 4.09 -18.66
N ASP A 101 5.18 4.23 -19.38
CA ASP A 101 4.94 5.35 -20.30
C ASP A 101 5.00 6.70 -19.55
N PHE A 102 4.41 6.79 -18.35
CA PHE A 102 4.37 8.04 -17.59
C PHE A 102 5.71 8.38 -16.96
N SER A 103 6.48 7.39 -16.50
CA SER A 103 7.84 7.63 -15.98
C SER A 103 8.76 8.23 -17.05
N GLN A 104 8.65 7.76 -18.30
CA GLN A 104 9.39 8.32 -19.44
C GLN A 104 8.97 9.76 -19.74
N ILE A 105 7.66 10.06 -19.68
CA ILE A 105 7.14 11.42 -19.84
C ILE A 105 7.72 12.35 -18.76
N LEU A 106 7.77 11.91 -17.50
CA LEU A 106 8.35 12.68 -16.40
C LEU A 106 9.85 12.93 -16.63
N GLN A 107 10.62 11.90 -17.00
CA GLN A 107 12.05 12.02 -17.32
C GLN A 107 12.31 12.98 -18.48
N ALA A 108 11.49 12.92 -19.55
CA ALA A 108 11.58 13.84 -20.69
C ALA A 108 11.30 15.31 -20.29
N ASN A 109 10.64 15.55 -19.15
CA ASN A 109 10.42 16.87 -18.56
C ASN A 109 11.42 17.19 -17.43
N ASN A 110 12.57 16.51 -17.39
CA ASN A 110 13.65 16.67 -16.40
C ASN A 110 13.20 16.40 -14.95
N ILE A 111 12.20 15.55 -14.75
CA ILE A 111 11.79 15.08 -13.42
C ILE A 111 12.50 13.74 -13.15
N LEU A 112 13.19 13.66 -12.02
CA LEU A 112 13.80 12.42 -11.53
C LEU A 112 12.70 11.44 -11.11
N ALA A 113 12.31 10.57 -12.02
CA ALA A 113 11.25 9.59 -11.83
C ALA A 113 11.73 8.21 -12.30
N LEU A 114 11.43 7.18 -11.52
CA LEU A 114 11.73 5.79 -11.84
C LEU A 114 10.45 4.95 -11.77
N PRO A 115 10.21 4.02 -12.72
CA PRO A 115 9.07 3.14 -12.68
C PRO A 115 9.23 2.09 -11.57
N TYR A 116 8.11 1.62 -11.01
CA TYR A 116 8.11 0.49 -10.07
C TYR A 116 6.84 -0.34 -10.25
N HIS A 117 6.98 -1.61 -10.65
CA HIS A 117 5.87 -2.56 -10.69
C HIS A 117 6.33 -4.03 -10.70
N ALA A 118 5.41 -4.95 -10.40
CA ALA A 118 5.69 -6.38 -10.27
C ALA A 118 6.16 -7.09 -11.57
N GLY A 119 6.06 -6.44 -12.74
CA GLY A 119 6.61 -6.98 -14.00
C GLY A 119 8.11 -6.72 -14.22
N MET A 120 8.75 -5.91 -13.38
CA MET A 120 10.19 -5.66 -13.44
C MET A 120 10.97 -6.78 -12.75
N ASP A 121 12.21 -6.99 -13.16
CA ASP A 121 13.12 -7.89 -12.46
C ASP A 121 13.40 -7.38 -11.04
N ALA A 122 13.75 -8.32 -10.15
CA ALA A 122 13.92 -8.02 -8.73
C ALA A 122 15.07 -7.03 -8.46
N ALA A 123 16.16 -7.12 -9.22
CA ALA A 123 17.33 -6.27 -9.02
C ALA A 123 17.00 -4.81 -9.38
N THR A 124 16.37 -4.56 -10.53
CA THR A 124 15.93 -3.22 -10.93
C THR A 124 14.90 -2.65 -9.95
N ARG A 125 13.96 -3.47 -9.47
CA ARG A 125 12.98 -3.02 -8.45
C ARG A 125 13.67 -2.58 -7.16
N SER A 126 14.61 -3.37 -6.65
CA SER A 126 15.38 -3.01 -5.47
C SER A 126 16.18 -1.73 -5.69
N ALA A 127 16.90 -1.62 -6.81
CA ALA A 127 17.67 -0.42 -7.12
C ALA A 127 16.81 0.85 -7.20
N ASN A 128 15.63 0.77 -7.82
CA ASN A 128 14.71 1.91 -7.91
C ASN A 128 14.11 2.28 -6.55
N GLN A 129 13.87 1.30 -5.68
CA GLN A 129 13.41 1.55 -4.32
C GLN A 129 14.51 2.23 -3.49
N ASP A 130 15.75 1.75 -3.60
CA ASP A 130 16.88 2.32 -2.87
C ASP A 130 17.17 3.75 -3.34
N ALA A 131 17.09 4.01 -4.65
CA ALA A 131 17.22 5.35 -5.23
C ALA A 131 16.10 6.33 -4.79
N PHE A 132 14.98 5.84 -4.28
CA PHE A 132 13.91 6.69 -3.71
C PHE A 132 14.10 6.95 -2.20
N LEU A 133 14.79 6.05 -1.49
CA LEU A 133 15.00 6.14 -0.05
C LEU A 133 16.28 6.90 0.33
N MET A 134 17.29 6.90 -0.55
CA MET A 134 18.55 7.63 -0.40
C MET A 134 18.45 9.05 -0.96
#